data_AF-A0A1W9LMI0-F1
#
_entry.id   AF-A0A1W9LMI0-F1
#
_cell.length_a   1.000
_cell.length_b   1.000
_cell.length_c   1.000
_cell.angle_alpha   90.00
_cell.angle_beta   90.00
_cell.angle_gamma   90.00
#
_symmetry.space_group_name_H-M   'P 1'
#
loop_
_entity.id
_entity.type
_entity.pdbx_description
1 polymer ?
#
loop_
_entity_poly.entity_id
_entity_poly.type
_entity_poly.pdbx_seq_one_letter_code
_entity_poly.pdbx_strand_id
1 'polypeptide(L)'
;EIVSYAILKQYYAEKTIFIGWKRNDVRKEILRLYKTGRTNANDGGIDFVMRPLGRFFQVTETLDVKKYFLDIDKIERYPISFVIKTTLPISEIRNHLKEGAFQQYSVESVVKSYMKAIERVINIPVLLKFFDAVVKKGGLRQVLDEIIEWSKVEFNYMSDDANTAEIVTDDEEKNENV
;
A
#
# COMPACT_ATOMS: atom_id res chain seq x y z
N GLU A 1 5.51 2.86 4.23
CA GLU A 1 4.24 2.37 3.68
C GLU A 1 3.19 3.45 3.49
N ILE A 2 2.74 4.14 4.56
CA ILE A 2 1.62 5.11 4.52
C ILE A 2 1.76 6.14 3.39
N VAL A 3 2.92 6.78 3.28
CA VAL A 3 3.17 7.79 2.22
C VAL A 3 3.08 7.17 0.82
N SER A 4 3.71 6.01 0.61
CA SER A 4 3.66 5.28 -0.67
C SER A 4 2.22 4.92 -1.04
N TYR A 5 1.44 4.45 -0.06
CA TYR A 5 0.03 4.14 -0.24
C TYR A 5 -0.77 5.36 -0.68
N ALA A 6 -0.67 6.47 0.06
CA ALA A 6 -1.43 7.68 -0.22
C ALA A 6 -1.15 8.23 -1.64
N ILE A 7 0.12 8.28 -2.02
CA ILE A 7 0.54 8.71 -3.37
C ILE A 7 -0.04 7.78 -4.43
N LEU A 8 0.12 6.45 -4.27
CA LEU A 8 -0.34 5.49 -5.27
C LEU A 8 -1.87 5.43 -5.35
N LYS A 9 -2.57 5.48 -4.22
CA LYS A 9 -4.03 5.53 -4.15
C LYS A 9 -4.55 6.68 -5.00
N GLN A 10 -4.03 7.89 -4.79
CA GLN A 10 -4.46 9.07 -5.55
C GLN A 10 -4.00 9.02 -7.02
N TYR A 11 -2.79 8.54 -7.30
CA TYR A 11 -2.29 8.41 -8.67
C TYR A 11 -3.12 7.45 -9.53
N TYR A 12 -3.67 6.38 -8.94
CA TYR A 12 -4.53 5.42 -9.62
C TYR A 12 -6.01 5.78 -9.61
N ALA A 13 -6.47 6.68 -8.72
CA ALA A 13 -7.89 6.98 -8.50
C ALA A 13 -8.66 7.49 -9.73
N GLU A 14 -7.98 8.05 -10.74
CA GLU A 14 -8.61 8.50 -11.99
C GLU A 14 -8.41 7.54 -13.15
N LYS A 15 -7.59 6.49 -12.97
CA LYS A 15 -7.31 5.54 -14.02
C LYS A 15 -8.49 4.60 -14.18
N THR A 16 -8.94 4.46 -15.42
CA THR A 16 -10.09 3.64 -15.75
C THR A 16 -9.69 2.51 -16.68
N ILE A 17 -10.34 1.38 -16.52
CA ILE A 17 -10.22 0.22 -17.40
C ILE A 17 -11.61 -0.17 -17.89
N PHE A 18 -11.65 -0.95 -18.98
CA PHE A 18 -12.87 -1.59 -19.45
C PHE A 18 -12.79 -3.07 -19.12
N ILE A 19 -13.79 -3.59 -18.41
CA ILE A 19 -13.84 -4.99 -17.97
C ILE A 19 -15.21 -5.59 -18.27
N GLY A 20 -15.25 -6.81 -18.78
CA GLY A 20 -16.49 -7.49 -19.15
C GLY A 20 -16.24 -8.89 -19.70
N TRP A 21 -17.26 -9.74 -19.68
CA TRP A 21 -17.15 -11.12 -20.15
C TRP A 21 -17.16 -11.23 -21.68
N LYS A 22 -17.72 -10.23 -22.38
CA LYS A 22 -17.78 -10.17 -23.84
C LYS A 22 -17.21 -8.85 -24.34
N ARG A 23 -16.60 -8.87 -25.53
CA ARG A 23 -15.97 -7.69 -26.14
C ARG A 23 -16.92 -6.50 -26.29
N ASN A 24 -18.18 -6.76 -26.61
CA ASN A 24 -19.21 -5.73 -26.81
C ASN A 24 -20.00 -5.41 -25.53
N ASP A 25 -19.68 -6.06 -24.41
CA ASP A 25 -20.34 -5.91 -23.12
C ASP A 25 -19.27 -5.69 -22.04
N VAL A 26 -18.64 -4.52 -22.11
CA VAL A 26 -17.62 -4.07 -21.17
C VAL A 26 -18.13 -2.85 -20.40
N ARG A 27 -17.88 -2.84 -19.09
CA ARG A 27 -18.15 -1.67 -18.24
C ARG A 27 -16.85 -0.96 -17.91
N LYS A 28 -16.93 0.36 -17.77
CA LYS A 28 -15.82 1.19 -17.31
C LYS A 28 -15.71 1.08 -15.79
N GLU A 29 -14.57 0.65 -15.28
CA GLU A 29 -14.25 0.62 -13.85
C GLU A 29 -13.03 1.48 -13.54
N ILE A 30 -13.04 2.10 -12.36
CA ILE A 30 -11.92 2.87 -11.84
C ILE A 30 -11.00 1.95 -11.04
N LEU A 31 -9.68 2.14 -11.18
CA LEU A 31 -8.69 1.46 -10.36
C LEU A 31 -8.76 1.99 -8.92
N ARG A 32 -8.89 1.07 -7.96
CA ARG A 32 -8.92 1.38 -6.52
C ARG A 32 -7.84 0.60 -5.81
N LEU A 33 -7.03 1.30 -5.02
CA LEU A 33 -6.01 0.71 -4.17
C LEU A 33 -6.56 0.60 -2.75
N TYR A 34 -6.41 -0.57 -2.13
CA TYR A 34 -6.85 -0.88 -0.79
C TYR A 34 -5.64 -1.27 0.06
N LYS A 35 -5.54 -0.74 1.28
CA LYS A 35 -4.58 -1.22 2.26
C LYS A 35 -5.11 -2.50 2.91
N THR A 36 -4.23 -3.48 3.13
CA THR A 36 -4.58 -4.81 3.68
C THR A 36 -4.61 -4.87 5.21
N GLY A 37 -4.03 -3.90 5.91
CA GLY A 37 -3.93 -3.87 7.37
C GLY A 37 -3.14 -2.66 7.88
N ARG A 38 -2.82 -2.62 9.18
CA ARG A 38 -1.90 -1.61 9.77
C ARG A 38 -0.46 -1.89 9.35
N THR A 39 0.46 -0.92 9.45
CA THR A 39 1.88 -1.16 9.14
C THR A 39 2.51 -2.11 10.17
N ASN A 40 2.19 -1.94 11.45
CA ASN A 40 2.69 -2.76 12.56
C ASN A 40 2.04 -4.14 12.69
N ALA A 41 0.85 -4.34 12.10
CA ALA A 41 0.15 -5.62 12.08
C ALA A 41 0.46 -6.43 10.80
N ASN A 42 1.12 -5.81 9.83
CA ASN A 42 1.53 -6.49 8.61
C ASN A 42 2.87 -7.19 8.88
N ASP A 43 2.83 -8.48 9.22
CA ASP A 43 4.00 -9.33 9.56
C ASP A 43 4.84 -9.68 8.30
N GLY A 44 5.26 -8.62 7.60
CA GLY A 44 5.95 -8.65 6.32
C GLY A 44 5.10 -9.22 5.17
N GLY A 45 3.77 -9.08 5.19
CA GLY A 45 2.90 -9.52 4.09
C GLY A 45 2.54 -8.38 3.14
N ILE A 46 1.66 -8.66 2.17
CA ILE A 46 1.18 -7.72 1.14
C ILE A 46 0.61 -6.44 1.77
N ASP A 47 1.12 -5.28 1.41
CA ASP A 47 0.65 -3.98 1.93
C ASP A 47 -0.63 -3.46 1.25
N PHE A 48 -0.71 -3.57 -0.08
CA PHE A 48 -1.84 -3.02 -0.85
C PHE A 48 -2.33 -3.97 -1.93
N VAL A 49 -3.63 -3.92 -2.22
CA VAL A 49 -4.27 -4.66 -3.33
C VAL A 49 -5.02 -3.68 -4.22
N MET A 50 -4.89 -3.86 -5.54
CA MET A 50 -5.63 -3.06 -6.53
C MET A 50 -6.82 -3.83 -7.10
N ARG A 51 -8.01 -3.24 -7.02
CA ARG A 51 -9.20 -3.69 -7.74
C ARG A 51 -9.39 -2.87 -9.03
N PRO A 52 -9.90 -3.48 -10.12
CA PRO A 52 -10.24 -4.90 -10.29
C PRO A 52 -9.10 -5.77 -10.84
N LEU A 53 -7.92 -5.19 -11.10
CA LEU A 53 -6.80 -5.93 -11.71
C LEU A 53 -6.22 -7.04 -10.82
N GLY A 54 -6.47 -7.02 -9.52
CA GLY A 54 -5.89 -7.97 -8.58
C GLY A 54 -4.37 -7.83 -8.47
N ARG A 55 -3.85 -6.60 -8.53
CA ARG A 55 -2.40 -6.36 -8.38
C ARG A 55 -2.03 -6.21 -6.92
N PHE A 56 -1.04 -6.97 -6.48
CA PHE A 56 -0.48 -6.84 -5.14
C PHE A 56 0.70 -5.89 -5.12
N PHE A 57 0.83 -5.18 -4.02
CA PHE A 57 1.92 -4.25 -3.76
C PHE A 57 2.55 -4.55 -2.42
N GLN A 58 3.88 -4.59 -2.41
CA GLN A 58 4.67 -4.66 -1.20
C GLN A 58 5.62 -3.49 -1.11
N VAL A 59 5.69 -2.84 0.04
CA VAL A 59 6.67 -1.80 0.35
C VAL A 59 7.83 -2.43 1.11
N THR A 60 9.04 -2.00 0.79
CA THR A 60 10.25 -2.52 1.42
C THR A 60 11.32 -1.44 1.49
N GLU A 61 12.05 -1.42 2.59
CA GLU A 61 13.12 -0.45 2.84
C GLU A 61 14.50 -1.00 2.47
N THR A 62 14.63 -2.32 2.45
CA THR A 62 15.91 -3.02 2.27
C THR A 62 15.97 -3.71 0.92
N LEU A 63 17.17 -3.92 0.40
CA LEU A 63 17.41 -4.78 -0.77
C LEU A 63 17.74 -6.23 -0.39
N ASP A 64 17.43 -6.63 0.85
CA ASP A 64 17.59 -8.01 1.30
C ASP A 64 16.67 -8.95 0.52
N VAL A 65 17.27 -9.64 -0.45
CA VAL A 65 16.60 -10.47 -1.45
C VAL A 65 15.75 -11.57 -0.80
N LYS A 66 16.14 -12.08 0.39
CA LYS A 66 15.36 -13.11 1.10
C LYS A 66 13.95 -12.65 1.42
N LYS A 67 13.78 -11.36 1.80
CA LYS A 67 12.45 -10.81 2.12
C LYS A 67 11.54 -10.76 0.91
N TYR A 68 12.04 -10.30 -0.24
CA TYR A 68 11.29 -10.26 -1.50
C TYR A 68 10.78 -11.64 -1.89
N PHE A 69 11.61 -12.68 -1.72
CA PHE A 69 11.21 -14.05 -2.07
C PHE A 69 10.20 -14.64 -1.10
N LEU A 70 10.31 -14.33 0.20
CA LEU A 70 9.27 -14.68 1.17
C LEU A 70 7.93 -14.06 0.78
N ASP A 71 7.91 -12.79 0.37
CA ASP A 71 6.68 -12.11 -0.06
C ASP A 71 6.09 -12.71 -1.33
N ILE A 72 6.94 -13.09 -2.28
CA ILE A 72 6.55 -13.80 -3.50
C ILE A 72 5.98 -15.19 -3.18
N ASP A 73 6.60 -15.93 -2.27
CA ASP A 73 6.15 -17.27 -1.90
C ASP A 73 4.85 -17.24 -1.08
N LYS A 74 4.61 -16.19 -0.28
CA LYS A 74 3.35 -15.98 0.46
C LYS A 74 2.10 -15.92 -0.45
N ILE A 75 2.27 -15.60 -1.73
CA ILE A 75 1.19 -15.53 -2.72
C ILE A 75 1.38 -16.54 -3.86
N GLU A 76 2.05 -17.66 -3.58
CA GLU A 76 2.30 -18.75 -4.54
C GLU A 76 2.91 -18.25 -5.86
N ARG A 77 3.83 -17.28 -5.78
CA ARG A 77 4.52 -16.66 -6.91
C ARG A 77 3.58 -15.95 -7.90
N TYR A 78 2.41 -15.53 -7.44
CA TYR A 78 1.56 -14.61 -8.18
C TYR A 78 2.29 -13.27 -8.42
N PRO A 79 2.03 -12.56 -9.53
CA PRO A 79 2.70 -11.28 -9.81
C PRO A 79 2.51 -10.23 -8.72
N ILE A 80 3.61 -9.65 -8.26
CA ILE A 80 3.65 -8.63 -7.21
C ILE A 80 4.48 -7.43 -7.64
N SER A 81 4.00 -6.25 -7.27
CA SER A 81 4.69 -4.98 -7.49
C SER A 81 5.40 -4.54 -6.21
N PHE A 82 6.69 -4.20 -6.29
CA PHE A 82 7.46 -3.71 -5.14
C PHE A 82 7.64 -2.20 -5.18
N VAL A 83 7.37 -1.53 -4.06
CA VAL A 83 7.74 -0.15 -3.79
C VAL A 83 8.97 -0.15 -2.88
N ILE A 84 10.13 0.19 -3.42
CA ILE A 84 11.41 0.05 -2.73
C ILE A 84 11.92 1.42 -2.36
N LYS A 85 12.21 1.66 -1.08
CA LYS A 85 12.69 2.95 -0.56
C LYS A 85 14.17 3.19 -0.87
N THR A 86 14.50 3.19 -2.15
CA THR A 86 15.85 3.45 -2.67
C THR A 86 15.80 4.44 -3.82
N THR A 87 16.91 5.14 -4.04
CA THR A 87 17.12 6.01 -5.20
C THR A 87 17.83 5.31 -6.35
N LEU A 88 18.28 4.06 -6.16
CA LEU A 88 18.99 3.30 -7.18
C LEU A 88 18.14 3.12 -8.45
N PRO A 89 18.78 3.10 -9.64
CA PRO A 89 18.10 2.77 -10.89
C PRO A 89 17.38 1.42 -10.84
N ILE A 90 16.23 1.32 -11.51
CA ILE A 90 15.46 0.07 -11.56
C ILE A 90 16.28 -1.08 -12.15
N SER A 91 17.16 -0.83 -13.12
CA SER A 91 18.07 -1.82 -13.68
C SER A 91 19.00 -2.42 -12.62
N GLU A 92 19.60 -1.58 -11.77
CA GLU A 92 20.49 -2.02 -10.70
C GLU A 92 19.73 -2.83 -9.64
N ILE A 93 18.54 -2.38 -9.26
CA ILE A 93 17.67 -3.13 -8.35
C ILE A 93 17.36 -4.52 -8.93
N ARG A 94 16.97 -4.60 -10.21
CA ARG A 94 16.64 -5.88 -10.85
C ARG A 94 17.86 -6.79 -10.98
N ASN A 95 19.04 -6.24 -11.23
CA ASN A 95 20.29 -7.00 -11.26
C ASN A 95 20.62 -7.54 -9.87
N HIS A 96 20.52 -6.71 -8.83
CA HIS A 96 20.77 -7.12 -7.45
C HIS A 96 19.82 -8.25 -6.99
N LEU A 97 18.52 -8.12 -7.29
CA LEU A 97 17.52 -9.17 -6.98
C LEU A 97 17.83 -10.46 -7.74
N LYS A 98 18.25 -10.37 -9.01
CA LYS A 98 18.62 -11.52 -9.83
C LYS A 98 19.88 -12.21 -9.31
N GLU A 99 20.90 -11.45 -8.94
CA GLU A 99 22.15 -11.98 -8.36
C GLU A 99 21.88 -12.67 -7.03
N GLY A 100 21.09 -12.05 -6.14
CA GLY A 100 20.66 -12.70 -4.90
C GLY A 100 19.81 -13.96 -5.16
N ALA A 101 19.00 -13.97 -6.23
CA ALA A 101 18.28 -15.18 -6.65
C ALA A 101 19.23 -16.32 -7.00
N PHE A 102 20.29 -16.05 -7.77
CA PHE A 102 21.28 -17.07 -8.13
C PHE A 102 22.11 -17.54 -6.94
N GLN A 103 22.41 -16.65 -6.00
CA GLN A 103 23.11 -17.02 -4.76
C GLN A 103 22.26 -17.93 -3.87
N GLN A 104 20.94 -17.69 -3.81
CA GLN A 104 20.01 -18.48 -3.00
C GLN A 104 19.55 -19.76 -3.69
N TYR A 105 19.35 -19.70 -5.01
CA TYR A 105 18.85 -20.81 -5.82
C TYR A 105 19.84 -21.13 -6.94
N SER A 106 20.44 -22.32 -6.90
CA SER A 106 21.38 -22.76 -7.94
C SER A 106 20.71 -23.13 -9.27
N VAL A 107 19.37 -23.21 -9.30
CA VAL A 107 18.60 -23.67 -10.47
C VAL A 107 18.05 -22.48 -11.25
N GLU A 108 18.48 -22.34 -12.51
CA GLU A 108 18.12 -21.20 -13.36
C GLU A 108 16.61 -21.06 -13.60
N SER A 109 15.88 -22.17 -13.72
CA SER A 109 14.42 -22.14 -13.91
C SER A 109 13.69 -21.58 -12.69
N VAL A 110 14.19 -21.85 -11.49
CA VAL A 110 13.66 -21.30 -10.23
C VAL A 110 13.89 -19.79 -10.19
N VAL A 111 15.12 -19.35 -10.47
CA VAL A 111 15.46 -17.92 -10.56
C VAL A 111 14.54 -17.20 -11.56
N LYS A 112 14.35 -17.77 -12.76
CA LYS A 112 13.44 -17.21 -13.78
C LYS A 112 12.01 -17.07 -13.25
N SER A 113 11.52 -18.04 -12.47
CA SER A 113 10.19 -17.98 -11.85
C SER A 113 10.06 -16.81 -10.88
N TYR A 114 11.01 -16.63 -9.95
CA TYR A 114 10.98 -15.50 -9.00
C TYR A 114 11.09 -14.15 -9.72
N MET A 115 12.00 -14.04 -10.69
CA MET A 115 12.18 -12.79 -11.45
C MET A 115 10.97 -12.43 -12.31
N LYS A 116 10.17 -13.43 -12.73
CA LYS A 116 8.90 -13.24 -13.45
C LYS A 116 7.77 -12.80 -12.52
N ALA A 117 7.77 -13.24 -11.27
CA ALA A 117 6.80 -12.82 -10.26
C ALA A 117 6.94 -11.33 -9.89
N ILE A 118 8.13 -10.74 -10.06
CA ILE A 118 8.34 -9.30 -9.89
C ILE A 118 7.73 -8.54 -11.08
N GLU A 119 6.46 -8.16 -10.93
CA GLU A 119 5.64 -7.51 -11.95
C GLU A 119 6.10 -6.06 -12.22
N ARG A 120 6.37 -5.31 -11.16
CA ARG A 120 6.79 -3.90 -11.23
C ARG A 120 7.69 -3.54 -10.08
N VAL A 121 8.66 -2.66 -10.35
CA VAL A 121 9.48 -2.01 -9.32
C VAL A 121 9.22 -0.52 -9.36
N ILE A 122 8.95 0.08 -8.21
CA ILE A 122 8.77 1.51 -8.00
C ILE A 122 9.80 1.95 -6.97
N ASN A 123 10.83 2.67 -7.41
CA ASN A 123 11.82 3.28 -6.52
C ASN A 123 11.38 4.70 -6.14
N ILE A 124 12.15 5.39 -5.29
CA ILE A 124 11.84 6.76 -4.84
C ILE A 124 11.69 7.72 -6.03
N PRO A 125 12.63 7.79 -7.01
CA PRO A 125 12.47 8.66 -8.18
C PRO A 125 11.17 8.43 -8.96
N VAL A 126 10.73 7.18 -9.12
CA VAL A 126 9.45 6.89 -9.80
C VAL A 126 8.25 7.27 -8.93
N LEU A 127 8.32 7.04 -7.62
CA LEU A 127 7.27 7.45 -6.69
C LEU A 127 7.09 8.97 -6.68
N LEU A 128 8.19 9.73 -6.71
CA LEU A 128 8.17 11.19 -6.81
C LEU A 128 7.52 11.65 -8.12
N LYS A 129 7.81 10.99 -9.25
CA LYS A 129 7.11 11.29 -10.52
C LYS A 129 5.60 11.08 -10.43
N PHE A 130 5.15 10.07 -9.69
CA PHE A 130 3.71 9.87 -9.46
C PHE A 130 3.14 10.96 -8.55
N PHE A 131 3.86 11.33 -7.50
CA PHE A 131 3.48 12.43 -6.63
C PHE A 131 3.36 13.75 -7.40
N ASP A 132 4.35 14.10 -8.23
CA ASP A 132 4.30 15.30 -9.08
C ASP A 132 3.08 15.30 -10.01
N ALA A 133 2.76 14.14 -10.59
CA ALA A 133 1.58 13.99 -11.45
C ALA A 133 0.27 14.17 -10.65
N VAL A 134 0.22 13.71 -9.41
CA VAL A 134 -0.92 13.90 -8.50
C VAL A 134 -1.06 15.37 -8.11
N VAL A 135 0.05 16.03 -7.73
CA VAL A 135 0.06 17.45 -7.35
C VAL A 135 -0.40 18.34 -8.51
N LYS A 136 0.10 18.08 -9.73
CA LYS A 136 -0.31 18.81 -10.95
C LYS A 136 -1.81 18.72 -11.25
N LYS A 137 -2.48 17.69 -10.75
CA LYS A 137 -3.94 17.48 -10.88
C LYS A 137 -4.74 18.03 -9.69
N GLY A 138 -4.09 18.73 -8.76
CA GLY A 138 -4.74 19.25 -7.54
C GLY A 138 -4.96 18.19 -6.46
N GLY A 139 -4.34 17.01 -6.57
CA GLY A 139 -4.53 15.87 -5.67
C GLY A 139 -3.74 15.92 -4.35
N LEU A 140 -3.05 17.04 -4.05
CA LEU A 140 -2.16 17.16 -2.89
C LEU A 140 -2.92 16.97 -1.57
N ARG A 141 -4.08 17.61 -1.45
CA ARG A 141 -4.88 17.56 -0.22
C ARG A 141 -5.34 16.14 0.10
N GLN A 142 -5.79 15.40 -0.91
CA GLN A 142 -6.20 14.01 -0.78
C GLN A 142 -5.05 13.11 -0.32
N VAL A 143 -3.82 13.36 -0.80
CA VAL A 143 -2.63 12.63 -0.33
C VAL A 143 -2.35 12.94 1.14
N LEU A 144 -2.41 14.20 1.55
CA LEU A 144 -2.18 14.60 2.94
C LEU A 144 -3.25 14.04 3.89
N ASP A 145 -4.52 14.17 3.51
CA ASP A 145 -5.66 13.66 4.28
C ASP A 145 -5.52 12.13 4.48
N GLU A 146 -5.13 11.40 3.44
CA GLU A 146 -4.90 9.95 3.53
C GLU A 146 -3.71 9.61 4.44
N ILE A 147 -2.62 10.39 4.40
CA ILE A 147 -1.48 10.19 5.30
C ILE A 147 -1.91 10.39 6.76
N ILE A 148 -2.66 11.45 7.03
CA ILE A 148 -3.15 11.77 8.38
C ILE A 148 -4.06 10.64 8.88
N GLU A 149 -5.03 10.22 8.08
CA GLU A 149 -5.99 9.17 8.46
C GLU A 149 -5.27 7.87 8.83
N TRP A 150 -4.36 7.39 7.97
CA TRP A 150 -3.62 6.16 8.26
C TRP A 150 -2.62 6.32 9.40
N SER A 151 -2.05 7.51 9.60
CA SER A 151 -1.18 7.76 10.76
C SER A 151 -1.98 7.68 12.06
N LYS A 152 -3.21 8.22 12.10
CA LYS A 152 -4.09 8.10 13.27
C LYS A 152 -4.42 6.64 13.59
N VAL A 153 -4.74 5.84 12.57
CA VAL A 153 -5.01 4.41 12.72
C VAL A 153 -3.78 3.65 13.22
N GLU A 154 -2.59 4.01 12.73
CA GLU A 154 -1.34 3.34 13.09
C GLU A 154 -0.94 3.55 14.55
N PHE A 155 -1.10 4.79 15.03
CA PHE A 155 -0.70 5.20 16.38
C PHE A 155 -1.86 5.21 17.39
N ASN A 156 -3.02 4.66 17.02
CA ASN A 156 -4.23 4.60 17.87
C ASN A 156 -4.73 5.97 18.38
N TYR A 157 -4.54 7.07 17.63
CA TYR A 157 -5.01 8.40 18.06
C TYR A 157 -6.55 8.57 18.05
N MET A 158 -7.31 7.56 17.65
CA MET A 158 -8.78 7.62 17.59
C MET A 158 -9.46 7.25 18.93
N SER A 159 -8.71 6.93 19.99
CA SER A 159 -9.27 6.47 21.27
C SER A 159 -9.66 7.57 22.27
N ASP A 160 -9.27 8.82 22.05
CA ASP A 160 -9.26 9.83 23.14
C ASP A 160 -10.27 10.98 22.96
N ASP A 161 -11.01 11.05 21.84
CA ASP A 161 -11.95 12.15 21.55
C ASP A 161 -13.42 11.83 21.95
N ALA A 162 -13.68 10.69 22.61
CA ALA A 162 -15.04 10.21 22.89
C ALA A 162 -15.41 10.10 24.38
N ASN A 163 -14.64 10.66 25.32
CA ASN A 163 -14.92 10.46 26.76
C ASN A 163 -14.83 11.71 27.66
N THR A 164 -15.07 12.90 27.12
CA THR A 164 -15.06 14.16 27.91
C THR A 164 -16.32 15.00 27.71
N ALA A 165 -17.49 14.37 27.70
CA ALA A 165 -18.76 15.09 27.71
C ALA A 165 -19.92 14.32 28.38
N GLU A 166 -19.70 13.73 29.56
CA GLU A 166 -20.79 13.43 30.49
C GLU A 166 -20.32 13.73 31.93
N ILE A 167 -20.30 15.01 32.29
CA ILE A 167 -20.60 15.39 33.67
C ILE A 167 -22.01 15.98 33.60
N VAL A 168 -22.94 15.18 34.10
CA VAL A 168 -24.36 15.47 34.29
C VAL A 168 -24.52 16.81 35.00
N THR A 169 -25.17 17.76 34.35
CA THR A 169 -25.74 18.95 35.00
C THR A 169 -27.22 18.71 35.26
N ASP A 170 -27.60 19.13 36.47
CA ASP A 170 -28.93 19.45 36.99
C ASP A 170 -29.87 18.30 37.38
N ASP A 171 -30.06 18.18 38.70
CA ASP A 171 -31.33 18.39 39.42
C ASP A 171 -31.07 18.04 40.91
N GLU A 172 -31.60 18.64 41.96
CA GLU A 172 -32.40 19.82 42.26
C GLU A 172 -32.36 19.91 43.80
N GLU A 173 -32.35 21.12 44.38
CA GLU A 173 -32.74 21.30 45.77
C GLU A 173 -34.20 20.86 45.96
N LYS A 174 -34.49 20.02 46.97
CA LYS A 174 -35.51 20.29 48.02
C LYS A 174 -35.70 19.12 49.00
N ASN A 175 -35.62 19.48 50.28
CA ASN A 175 -36.43 19.05 51.43
C ASN A 175 -36.61 17.54 51.72
N GLU A 176 -36.20 17.07 52.91
CA GLU A 176 -37.08 16.99 54.10
C GLU A 176 -36.34 16.47 55.34
N ASN A 177 -36.54 17.19 56.46
CA ASN A 177 -36.60 16.82 57.88
C ASN A 177 -36.28 15.37 58.30
N VAL A 178 -35.40 15.20 59.30
CA VAL A 178 -35.68 14.88 60.73
C VAL A 178 -34.35 14.87 61.50
#